data_AF-A0A5C7FN22-F1
#
_entry.id   AF-A0A5C7FN22-F1
#
_cell.length_a   1.000
_cell.length_b   1.000
_cell.length_c   1.000
_cell.angle_alpha   90.00
_cell.angle_beta   90.00
_cell.angle_gamma   90.00
#
_symmetry.space_group_name_H-M   'P 1'
#
loop_
_entity.id
_entity.type
_entity.pdbx_description
1 polymer ?
#
loop_
_entity_poly.entity_id
_entity_poly.type
_entity_poly.pdbx_seq_one_letter_code
_entity_poly.pdbx_strand_id
1 'polypeptide(L)' 'MKELPDNVIWLEDAGNSRYVNKYERKPFEEGEVSTFFDYDPDGGIDYDTAVTCRVEHDEVLGLIARLV' A
#
# COMPACT_ATOMS: atom_id res chain seq x y z
N MET A 1 -15.41 -7.87 6.67
CA MET A 1 -14.24 -7.93 5.79
C MET A 1 -13.21 -8.82 6.45
N LYS A 2 -12.47 -9.63 5.70
CA LYS A 2 -11.31 -10.35 6.23
C LYS A 2 -10.31 -9.27 6.69
N GLU A 3 -9.88 -9.29 7.95
CA GLU A 3 -8.86 -8.36 8.42
C GLU A 3 -7.57 -8.61 7.63
N LEU A 4 -7.06 -7.55 7.03
CA LEU A 4 -5.79 -7.59 6.31
C LEU A 4 -4.64 -7.48 7.31
N PRO A 5 -3.46 -8.04 6.99
CA PRO A 5 -2.27 -7.83 7.81
C PRO A 5 -1.93 -6.34 7.93
N ASP A 6 -1.40 -5.91 9.09
CA ASP A 6 -0.99 -4.52 9.34
C ASP A 6 0.03 -3.99 8.33
N ASN A 7 0.73 -4.87 7.60
CA ASN A 7 1.69 -4.52 6.58
C ASN A 7 1.09 -4.41 5.17
N VAL A 8 -0.23 -4.42 5.03
CA VAL A 8 -0.94 -4.27 3.75
C VAL A 8 -1.73 -2.95 3.77
N ILE A 9 -1.69 -2.21 2.67
CA ILE A 9 -2.44 -0.97 2.47
C ILE A 9 -3.13 -1.00 1.10
N TRP A 10 -4.17 -0.18 0.95
CA TRP A 10 -4.83 0.02 -0.33
C TRP A 10 -4.08 1.07 -1.16
N LEU A 11 -3.75 0.72 -2.40
CA LEU A 11 -3.13 1.63 -3.38
C LEU A 11 -4.16 2.01 -4.44
N GLU A 12 -4.24 3.31 -4.73
CA GLU A 12 -4.92 3.85 -5.91
C GLU A 12 -3.89 4.35 -6.94
N ASP A 13 -3.95 3.80 -8.15
CA ASP A 13 -2.98 4.02 -9.22
C ASP A 13 -3.70 4.22 -10.56
N ALA A 14 -3.87 5.48 -10.98
CA ALA A 14 -4.38 5.89 -12.30
C ALA A 14 -5.58 5.09 -12.84
N GLY A 15 -6.57 4.77 -11.97
CA GLY A 15 -7.78 4.03 -12.31
C GLY A 15 -7.74 2.53 -12.01
N ASN A 16 -6.63 2.04 -11.48
CA ASN A 16 -6.51 0.72 -10.87
C ASN A 16 -6.40 0.87 -9.35
N SER A 17 -6.88 -0.13 -8.62
CA SER A 17 -6.73 -0.19 -7.18
C SER A 17 -6.41 -1.61 -6.74
N ARG A 18 -5.47 -1.75 -5.81
CA ARG A 18 -4.98 -3.05 -5.36
C ARG A 18 -4.41 -2.98 -3.96
N TYR A 19 -4.31 -4.14 -3.32
CA TYR A 19 -3.59 -4.26 -2.06
C TYR A 19 -2.09 -4.35 -2.32
N VAL A 20 -1.32 -3.63 -1.51
CA VAL A 20 0.14 -3.64 -1.60
C VAL A 20 0.77 -3.86 -0.22
N ASN A 21 1.87 -4.60 -0.20
CA ASN A 21 2.74 -4.79 0.94
C ASN A 21 3.64 -3.57 1.16
N LYS A 22 3.76 -3.18 2.43
CA LYS A 22 4.75 -2.21 2.91
C LYS A 22 6.16 -2.82 2.79
N TYR A 23 7.10 -2.09 2.20
CA TYR A 23 8.52 -2.46 2.25
C TYR A 23 9.04 -2.40 3.69
N GLU A 24 8.88 -1.23 4.31
CA GLU A 24 9.27 -0.99 5.70
C GLU A 24 8.07 -1.35 6.59
N ARG A 25 8.23 -2.37 7.45
CA ARG A 25 7.20 -2.78 8.43
C ARG A 25 7.13 -1.82 9.62
N LYS A 26 7.08 -0.52 9.34
CA LYS A 26 6.94 0.58 10.31
C LYS A 26 5.61 1.31 10.08
N PRO A 27 5.11 2.07 11.06
CA PRO A 27 4.01 3.01 10.84
C PRO A 27 4.42 4.08 9.81
N PHE A 28 3.48 4.49 8.97
CA PHE A 28 3.64 5.60 8.02
C PHE A 28 2.87 6.82 8.50
N GLU A 29 3.41 8.00 8.23
CA GLU A 29 2.70 9.28 8.44
C GLU A 29 2.02 9.74 7.15
N GLU A 30 0.90 10.46 7.27
CA GLU A 30 0.26 11.10 6.13
C GLU A 30 1.24 12.07 5.44
N GLY A 31 1.34 11.98 4.12
CA GLY A 31 2.29 12.73 3.31
C GLY A 31 3.66 12.05 3.15
N GLU A 32 3.96 10.99 3.89
CA GLU A 32 5.21 10.22 3.70
C GLU A 32 5.23 9.58 2.32
N VAL A 33 6.40 9.63 1.66
CA VAL A 33 6.63 8.94 0.37
C VAL A 33 7.37 7.65 0.66
N SER A 34 6.81 6.53 0.21
CA SER A 34 7.40 5.20 0.43
C SER A 34 7.20 4.28 -0.76
N THR A 35 7.93 3.16 -0.74
CA THR A 35 7.87 2.12 -1.77
C THR A 35 7.04 0.94 -1.28
N PHE A 36 6.14 0.48 -2.14
CA PHE A 36 5.24 -0.64 -1.91
C PHE A 36 5.39 -1.69 -3.02
N PHE A 37 4.93 -2.91 -2.75
CA PHE A 37 4.94 -4.04 -3.70
C PHE A 37 3.58 -4.70 -3.71
N ASP A 38 3.21 -5.40 -4.77
CA ASP A 38 1.92 -6.08 -4.83
C ASP A 38 1.75 -7.09 -3.68
N TYR A 39 0.53 -7.13 -3.14
CA TYR A 39 0.19 -8.05 -2.07
C TYR A 39 -0.10 -9.44 -2.63
N ASP A 40 0.81 -10.38 -2.35
CA ASP A 40 0.59 -11.81 -2.57
C ASP A 40 0.07 -12.47 -1.27
N PRO A 41 -1.16 -13.02 -1.27
CA PRO A 41 -1.71 -13.71 -0.10
C PRO A 41 -0.95 -14.99 0.29
N ASP A 42 -0.17 -15.58 -0.63
CA ASP A 42 0.65 -16.77 -0.36
C ASP A 42 2.01 -16.41 0.29
N GLY A 43 2.26 -15.11 0.51
CA GLY A 43 3.38 -14.61 1.31
C GLY A 43 4.63 -14.23 0.52
N GLY A 44 4.55 -14.20 -0.81
CA GLY A 44 5.58 -13.67 -1.68
C GLY A 44 5.68 -12.14 -1.63
N ILE A 45 6.87 -11.61 -1.90
CA ILE A 45 7.03 -10.21 -2.31
C ILE A 45 7.54 -10.25 -3.75
N ASP A 46 6.76 -9.69 -4.67
CA ASP A 46 7.19 -9.50 -6.04
C ASP A 46 7.90 -8.15 -6.18
N TYR A 47 9.23 -8.19 -6.24
CA TYR A 47 10.06 -7.00 -6.33
C TYR A 47 9.91 -6.25 -7.66
N ASP A 48 9.41 -6.90 -8.71
CA ASP A 48 9.20 -6.27 -10.02
C ASP A 48 7.98 -5.33 -10.02
N THR A 49 7.17 -5.37 -8.96
CA THR A 49 5.96 -4.53 -8.77
C THR A 49 6.20 -3.28 -7.92
N ALA A 50 7.47 -2.95 -7.66
CA ALA A 50 7.85 -1.82 -6.81
C ALA A 50 7.23 -0.52 -7.31
N VAL A 51 6.49 0.16 -6.44
CA VAL A 51 5.85 1.45 -6.75
C VAL A 51 6.08 2.44 -5.62
N THR A 52 6.53 3.65 -5.98
CA THR A 52 6.75 4.74 -5.02
C THR A 52 5.52 5.65 -5.02
N CYS A 53 4.90 5.79 -3.85
CA CYS A 53 3.64 6.49 -3.66
C CYS A 53 3.71 7.40 -2.43
N ARG A 54 2.80 8.37 -2.35
CA ARG A 54 2.55 9.16 -1.15
C ARG A 54 1.42 8.52 -0.34
N VAL A 55 1.58 8.44 0.97
CA VAL A 55 0.54 8.00 1.90
C VAL A 55 -0.47 9.13 2.11
N GLU A 56 -1.74 8.82 1.94
CA GLU A 56 -2.87 9.74 2.09
C GLU A 56 -3.96 9.12 2.99
N HIS A 57 -4.85 9.95 3.52
CA HIS A 57 -6.02 9.50 4.26
C HIS A 57 -7.27 9.54 3.39
N ASP A 58 -8.06 8.47 3.43
CA ASP A 58 -9.37 8.34 2.83
C ASP A 58 -10.41 8.09 3.92
N GLU A 59 -11.51 8.85 3.90
CA GLU A 59 -12.54 8.79 4.96
C GLU A 59 -13.29 7.44 5.02
N VAL A 60 -13.26 6.65 3.95
CA VAL A 60 -13.96 5.37 3.85
C VAL A 60 -13.02 4.21 4.11
N LEU A 61 -11.82 4.25 3.55
CA LEU A 61 -10.85 3.16 3.59
C LEU A 61 -9.76 3.31 4.67
N GLY A 62 -9.61 4.49 5.25
CA GLY A 62 -8.50 4.82 6.14
C GLY A 62 -7.26 5.22 5.36
N LEU A 63 -6.08 4.77 5.78
CA LEU A 63 -4.84 5.10 5.07
C LEU A 63 -4.80 4.41 3.70
N ILE A 64 -4.49 5.19 2.66
CA ILE A 64 -4.27 4.74 1.29
C ILE A 64 -2.89 5.23 0.80
N ALA A 65 -2.40 4.64 -0.28
CA ALA A 65 -1.26 5.17 -1.02
C ALA A 65 -1.74 5.67 -2.39
N ARG A 66 -1.20 6.80 -2.86
CA ARG A 66 -1.46 7.33 -4.21
C ARG A 66 -0.17 7.62 -4.95
N LEU A 67 -0.17 7.33 -6.25
CA LEU A 67 0.96 7.63 -7.12
C LEU A 67 1.23 9.14 -7.13
N VAL A 68 2.51 9.53 -7.01
CA VAL A 68 2.95 10.94 -7.05
C VAL A 68 3.17 11.39 -8.49
#